data_AF-A0A1H7PF04-F1
#
_entry.id   AF-A0A1H7PF04-F1
#
_cell.length_a   1.000
_cell.length_b   1.000
_cell.length_c   1.000
_cell.angle_alpha   90.00
_cell.angle_beta   90.00
_cell.angle_gamma   90.00
#
_symmetry.space_group_name_H-M   'P 1'
#
loop_
_entity.id
_entity.type
_entity.pdbx_description
1 polymer ?
#
loop_
_entity_poly.entity_id
_entity_poly.type
_entity_poly.pdbx_seq_one_letter_code
_entity_poly.pdbx_strand_id
1 'polypeptide(L)' 'MLLITCPVTRTDEFVADRRIRSVTNHPTHIALHVECPACGAVHVYPTGRRWEATRAARAAAPVRQAPELHPA' A
#
# COMPACT_ATOMS: atom_id res chain seq x y z
N MET A 1 2.38 -15.79 -3.08
CA MET A 1 3.78 -15.42 -3.39
C MET A 1 3.81 -13.99 -3.91
N LEU A 2 4.86 -13.23 -3.58
CA LEU A 2 5.01 -11.80 -3.87
C LEU A 2 6.39 -11.52 -4.51
N LEU A 3 6.42 -10.75 -5.59
CA LEU A 3 7.66 -10.17 -6.13
C LEU A 3 7.94 -8.85 -5.40
N ILE A 4 9.13 -8.71 -4.82
CA ILE A 4 9.59 -7.47 -4.17
C ILE A 4 10.94 -7.04 -4.72
N THR A 5 11.24 -5.75 -4.66
CA THR A 5 12.59 -5.24 -4.86
C THR A 5 13.20 -4.92 -3.51
N CYS A 6 14.37 -5.47 -3.20
CA CYS A 6 15.09 -5.16 -1.98
C CYS A 6 15.61 -3.70 -2.04
N PRO A 7 15.23 -2.81 -1.11
CA PRO A 7 15.71 -1.42 -1.10
C PRO A 7 17.22 -1.30 -0.82
N VAL A 8 17.84 -2.34 -0.23
CA VAL A 8 19.27 -2.36 0.11
C VAL A 8 20.10 -2.85 -1.08
N THR A 9 19.80 -4.04 -1.60
CA THR A 9 20.59 -4.70 -2.65
C THR A 9 20.09 -4.39 -4.06
N ARG A 10 18.88 -3.82 -4.19
CA ARG A 10 18.17 -3.60 -5.45
C ARG A 10 17.92 -4.87 -6.27
N THR A 11 18.01 -6.03 -5.65
CA THR A 11 17.65 -7.30 -6.27
C THR A 11 16.15 -7.54 -6.19
N ASP A 12 15.59 -8.12 -7.24
CA ASP A 12 14.21 -8.57 -7.25
C ASP A 12 14.13 -9.99 -6.70
N GLU A 13 13.28 -10.19 -5.70
CA GLU A 13 13.17 -11.44 -4.96
C GLU A 13 11.73 -11.96 -5.02
N PHE A 14 11.60 -13.27 -5.29
CA PHE A 14 10.31 -13.96 -5.27
C PHE A 14 10.06 -14.58 -3.89
N VAL A 15 9.18 -13.96 -3.11
CA VAL A 15 9.00 -14.29 -1.70
C VAL A 15 7.72 -15.09 -1.46
N ALA A 16 7.83 -16.15 -0.66
CA ALA A 16 6.69 -16.93 -0.20
C ALA A 16 5.93 -16.17 0.90
N ASP A 17 4.62 -16.37 0.97
CA ASP A 17 3.74 -15.67 1.92
C ASP A 17 4.13 -15.93 3.39
N ARG A 18 4.76 -17.08 3.68
CA ARG A 18 5.33 -17.41 5.00
C ARG A 18 6.40 -16.43 5.52
N ARG A 19 6.96 -15.57 4.66
CA ARG A 19 7.91 -14.52 5.06
C ARG A 19 7.25 -13.18 5.36
N ILE A 20 5.94 -13.07 5.18
CA ILE A 20 5.17 -11.90 5.62
C ILE A 20 5.06 -11.98 7.14
N ARG A 21 5.70 -11.05 7.84
CA ARG A 21 5.75 -11.01 9.30
C ARG A 21 4.53 -10.34 9.91
N SER A 22 4.01 -9.31 9.26
CA SER A 22 2.77 -8.66 9.65
C SER A 22 2.16 -7.87 8.50
N VAL A 23 0.87 -7.57 8.66
CA VAL A 23 0.05 -6.87 7.69
C VAL A 23 -0.65 -5.72 8.41
N THR A 24 -0.45 -4.50 7.95
CA THR A 24 -1.11 -3.31 8.49
C THR A 24 -2.10 -2.77 7.47
N ASN A 25 -3.36 -2.67 7.85
CA ASN A 25 -4.41 -2.14 6.99
C ASN A 25 -4.53 -0.63 7.18
N HIS A 26 -4.01 0.14 6.24
CA HIS A 26 -4.18 1.59 6.22
C HIS A 26 -5.45 1.97 5.43
N PRO A 27 -6.02 3.17 5.67
CA PRO A 27 -7.20 3.63 4.95
C PRO A 27 -7.06 3.64 3.42
N THR A 28 -5.84 3.77 2.90
CA THR A 28 -5.56 3.92 1.45
C THR A 28 -4.84 2.72 0.83
N HIS A 29 -4.19 1.87 1.62
CA HIS A 29 -3.34 0.76 1.16
C HIS A 29 -3.18 -0.28 2.26
N ILE A 30 -2.67 -1.46 1.92
CA ILE A 30 -2.25 -2.45 2.92
C ILE A 30 -0.73 -2.51 2.90
N ALA A 31 -0.09 -2.29 4.04
CA ALA A 31 1.35 -2.41 4.19
C ALA A 31 1.72 -3.83 4.63
N LEU A 32 2.59 -4.48 3.85
CA LEU A 32 3.15 -5.80 4.15
C LEU A 32 4.54 -5.65 4.73
N HIS A 33 4.78 -6.15 5.93
CA HIS A 33 6.12 -6.28 6.49
C HIS A 33 6.70 -7.62 6.08
N VAL A 34 7.68 -7.60 5.18
CA VAL A 34 8.25 -8.80 4.55
C VAL A 34 9.72 -8.93 4.94
N GLU A 35 10.09 -10.11 5.43
CA GLU A 35 11.50 -10.45 5.61
C GLU A 35 12.16 -10.77 4.27
N CYS A 36 13.11 -9.93 3.88
CA CYS A 36 13.80 -10.02 2.59
C CYS A 36 14.88 -11.11 2.63
N PRO A 37 14.88 -12.07 1.69
CA PRO A 37 15.90 -13.11 1.65
C PRO A 37 17.28 -12.60 1.21
N ALA A 38 17.36 -11.48 0.47
CA ALA A 38 18.61 -10.95 -0.05
C ALA A 38 19.48 -10.24 1.00
N CYS A 39 18.84 -9.49 1.91
CA CYS A 39 19.54 -8.70 2.93
C CYS A 39 19.23 -9.13 4.37
N GLY A 40 18.27 -10.04 4.57
CA GLY A 40 17.84 -10.50 5.89
C GLY A 40 17.02 -9.49 6.71
N ALA A 41 16.81 -8.27 6.20
CA ALA A 41 16.05 -7.23 6.88
C ALA A 41 14.53 -7.34 6.61
N VAL A 42 13.73 -6.69 7.45
CA VAL A 42 12.29 -6.54 7.24
C VAL A 42 12.01 -5.23 6.52
N HIS A 43 11.26 -5.30 5.41
CA HIS A 43 10.89 -4.16 4.60
C HIS A 43 9.37 -4.03 4.49
N VAL A 44 8.92 -2.79 4.31
CA VAL A 44 7.49 -2.46 4.17
C VAL A 44 7.15 -2.29 2.70
N TYR A 45 6.21 -3.10 2.21
CA TYR A 45 5.72 -3.02 0.83
C TYR A 45 4.23 -2.65 0.83
N PRO A 46 3.84 -1.47 0.34
CA PRO A 46 2.44 -1.09 0.20
C PRO A 46 1.82 -1.80 -1.01
N THR A 47 0.67 -2.44 -0.80
CA THR A 47 -0.11 -3.04 -1.89
C THR A 47 -1.09 -2.00 -2.45
N GLY A 48 -1.00 -1.76 -3.76
CA GLY A 48 -1.80 -0.76 -4.46
C GLY A 48 -3.30 -1.09 -4.59
N ARG A 49 -3.75 -2.30 -4.24
CA ARG A 49 -5.14 -2.76 -4.50
C ARG A 49 -6.20 -1.89 -3.83
N ARG A 50 -5.94 -1.39 -2.61
CA ARG A 50 -6.88 -0.50 -1.94
C ARG A 50 -6.85 0.92 -2.53
N TRP A 51 -5.74 1.34 -3.13
CA TRP A 51 -5.66 2.64 -3.80
C TRP A 51 -6.54 2.69 -5.05
N GLU A 52 -6.51 1.67 -5.90
CA GLU A 52 -7.39 1.58 -7.08
C GLU A 52 -8.86 1.51 -6.68
N ALA A 53 -9.22 0.67 -5.70
CA ALA A 53 -10.58 0.58 -5.20
C ALA A 53 -11.06 1.87 -4.52
N THR A 54 -10.20 2.54 -3.74
CA THR A 54 -10.52 3.83 -3.09
C THR A 54 -10.62 4.95 -4.12
N ARG A 55 -9.77 4.96 -5.16
CA ARG A 55 -9.87 5.92 -6.27
C ARG A 55 -11.17 5.72 -7.04
N ALA A 56 -11.53 4.48 -7.36
CA ALA A 56 -12.78 4.16 -8.04
C ALA A 56 -14.00 4.57 -7.18
N ALA A 57 -13.98 4.27 -5.88
CA ALA A 57 -15.03 4.68 -4.95
C ALA A 57 -15.13 6.21 -4.80
N ARG A 58 -13.99 6.93 -4.77
CA ARG A 58 -13.97 8.40 -4.78
C ARG A 58 -14.48 9.00 -6.08
N ALA A 59 -14.17 8.39 -7.23
CA ALA A 59 -14.68 8.82 -8.53
C ALA A 59 -16.20 8.59 -8.67
N ALA A 60 -16.73 7.53 -8.04
CA ALA A 60 -18.16 7.23 -8.02
C ALA A 60 -18.94 8.02 -6.95
N ALA A 61 -18.26 8.63 -5.98
CA ALA A 61 -18.92 9.42 -4.95
C ALA A 61 -19.45 10.74 -5.54
N PRO A 62 -20.71 11.13 -5.27
CA PRO A 62 -21.21 12.42 -5.70
C PRO A 62 -20.38 13.54 -5.07
N VAL A 63 -19.92 14.47 -5.90
CA VAL A 63 -19.19 15.66 -5.45
C VAL A 63 -20.13 16.46 -4.54
N ARG A 64 -19.86 16.47 -3.23
CA ARG A 64 -20.52 17.43 -2.34
C ARG A 64 -19.97 18.80 -2.69
N GLN A 65 -20.81 19.66 -3.23
CA GLN A 65 -20.48 21.07 -3.38
C GLN A 65 -20.19 21.64 -1.99
N ALA A 66 -19.01 22.24 -1.85
CA ALA A 66 -18.65 22.95 -0.63
C ALA A 66 -19.65 24.10 -0.44
N PRO A 67 -20.17 24.33 0.78
CA PRO A 67 -21.06 25.44 1.04
C PRO A 67 -20.34 26.75 0.74
N GLU A 68 -21.03 27.62 0.00
CA GLU A 68 -20.54 28.92 -0.41
C GLU A 68 -20.34 29.81 0.83
N LEU A 69 -19.10 30.20 1.08
CA LEU A 69 -18.73 31.10 2.16
C LEU A 69 -19.29 32.49 1.86
N HIS A 70 -20.43 32.82 2.46
CA HIS A 70 -20.97 34.17 2.44
C HIS A 70 -20.13 35.05 3.38
N PRO A 71 -19.52 36.14 2.88
CA PRO A 71 -18.87 37.13 3.74
C PRO A 71 -19.93 37.89 4.56
N ALA A 72 -19.56 38.21 5.81
CA ALA A 72 -20.37 38.91 6.80
C ALA A 72 -20.47 40.42 6.53
#